data_AF-A0A8T4J6U4-F1
#
_entry.id   AF-A0A8T4J6U4-F1
#
_cell.length_a   1.000
_cell.length_b   1.000
_cell.length_c   1.000
_cell.angle_alpha   90.00
_cell.angle_beta   90.00
_cell.angle_gamma   90.00
#
_symmetry.space_group_name_H-M   'P 1'
#
loop_
_entity.id
_entity.type
_entity.pdbx_description
1 polymer ?
#
loop_
_entity_poly.entity_id
_entity_poly.type
_entity_poly.pdbx_seq_one_letter_code
_entity_poly.pdbx_strand_id
1 'polypeptide(L)'
;GEVTDGDRLEIYWHGGKIVDVDPRTVAHDGPVYERPYARPDWQDALQADDANKLPRPQTSEELKDQVLKLVGSPNQASKQWITQQYDHFVQGNTVLAQPEDSGMIR
;
A
#
# COMPACT_ATOMS: atom_id res chain seq x y z
N GLY A 1 -16.68 20.11 22.34
CA GLY A 1 -16.60 19.33 23.57
C GLY A 1 -15.58 19.96 24.48
N GLU A 2 -15.49 19.49 25.71
CA GLU A 2 -14.53 19.92 26.71
C GLU A 2 -13.97 18.68 27.42
N VAL A 3 -12.81 18.83 28.06
CA VAL A 3 -12.27 17.78 28.94
C VAL A 3 -12.85 18.03 30.32
N THR A 4 -13.49 17.02 30.89
CA THR A 4 -14.06 17.05 32.22
C THR A 4 -13.26 16.14 33.17
N ASP A 5 -13.42 16.35 34.47
CA ASP A 5 -12.95 15.40 35.47
C ASP A 5 -13.76 14.10 35.38
N GLY A 6 -13.09 12.94 35.45
CA GLY A 6 -13.70 11.62 35.42
C GLY A 6 -13.36 10.80 34.17
N ASP A 7 -13.90 9.57 34.10
CA ASP A 7 -13.51 8.55 33.12
C ASP A 7 -14.61 8.25 32.07
N ARG A 8 -15.55 9.18 31.86
CA ARG A 8 -16.74 8.95 31.01
C ARG A 8 -16.74 9.81 29.76
N LEU A 9 -17.07 9.19 28.64
CA LEU A 9 -17.44 9.91 27.41
C LEU A 9 -18.94 10.18 27.46
N GLU A 10 -19.29 11.45 27.58
CA GLU A 10 -20.66 11.91 27.52
C GLU A 10 -20.92 12.65 26.21
N ILE A 11 -22.02 12.32 25.53
CA ILE A 11 -22.48 13.04 24.33
C ILE A 11 -23.90 13.51 24.56
N TYR A 12 -24.12 14.81 24.33
CA TYR A 12 -25.41 15.45 24.46
C TYR A 12 -25.95 15.84 23.09
N TRP A 13 -27.24 15.62 22.88
CA TRP A 13 -27.94 16.03 21.68
C TRP A 13 -29.29 16.63 22.07
N HIS A 14 -29.56 17.86 21.59
CA HIS A 14 -30.73 18.66 21.99
C HIS A 14 -30.99 18.75 23.50
N GLY A 15 -29.91 18.90 24.28
CA GLY A 15 -29.99 19.02 25.74
C GLY A 15 -30.21 17.69 26.49
N GLY A 16 -30.41 16.58 25.78
CA GLY A 16 -30.46 15.23 26.36
C GLY A 16 -29.12 14.52 26.28
N LYS A 17 -28.73 13.76 27.31
CA LYS A 17 -27.56 12.87 27.28
C LYS A 17 -27.91 11.61 26.51
N ILE A 18 -27.22 11.36 25.40
CA ILE A 18 -27.47 10.23 24.49
C ILE A 18 -26.37 9.16 24.51
N VAL A 19 -25.16 9.51 24.96
CA VAL A 19 -24.06 8.56 25.19
C VAL A 19 -23.48 8.83 26.55
N ASP A 20 -23.26 7.74 27.29
CA ASP A 20 -22.58 7.71 28.56
C ASP A 20 -21.88 6.35 28.63
N VAL A 21 -20.59 6.31 28.26
CA VAL A 21 -19.80 5.08 28.18
C VAL A 21 -18.38 5.32 28.67
N ASP A 22 -17.68 4.23 28.98
CA ASP A 22 -16.25 4.27 29.16
C ASP A 22 -15.64 4.51 27.77
N PRO A 23 -14.83 5.57 27.56
CA PRO A 23 -14.25 5.88 26.27
C PRO A 23 -13.48 4.70 25.66
N ARG A 24 -12.91 3.81 26.48
CA ARG A 24 -12.12 2.68 26.00
C ARG A 24 -12.97 1.64 25.28
N THR A 25 -14.22 1.42 25.69
CA THR A 25 -15.08 0.39 25.07
C THR A 25 -15.50 0.75 23.65
N VAL A 26 -15.52 2.04 23.32
CA VAL A 26 -15.83 2.53 21.97
C VAL A 26 -14.60 2.78 21.10
N ALA A 27 -13.40 2.83 21.68
CA ALA A 27 -12.17 3.15 20.97
C ALA A 27 -11.16 2.00 20.88
N HIS A 28 -11.01 1.21 21.95
CA HIS A 28 -9.90 0.29 22.13
C HIS A 28 -10.31 -1.14 22.43
N ASP A 29 -11.37 -1.34 23.21
CA ASP A 29 -11.79 -2.67 23.66
C ASP A 29 -12.81 -3.31 22.68
N GLY A 30 -12.64 -3.02 21.39
CA GLY A 30 -13.40 -3.65 20.32
C GLY A 30 -13.01 -5.13 20.16
N PRO A 31 -13.89 -5.97 19.58
CA PRO A 31 -13.61 -7.39 19.40
C PRO A 31 -12.40 -7.60 18.47
N VAL A 32 -11.42 -8.35 18.95
CA VAL A 32 -10.29 -8.84 18.14
C VAL A 32 -10.68 -10.18 17.52
N TYR A 33 -10.61 -10.27 16.20
CA TYR A 33 -10.86 -11.51 15.48
C TYR A 33 -9.58 -12.28 15.26
N GLU A 34 -9.45 -13.44 15.90
CA GLU A 34 -8.46 -14.45 15.53
C GLU A 34 -9.04 -15.32 14.41
N ARG A 35 -8.97 -14.82 13.17
CA ARG A 35 -9.46 -15.55 11.99
C ARG A 35 -8.52 -16.73 11.70
N PRO A 36 -9.01 -17.97 11.61
CA PRO A 36 -8.19 -19.09 11.16
C PRO A 36 -7.62 -18.76 9.77
N TYR A 37 -6.31 -18.87 9.64
CA TYR A 37 -5.62 -18.78 8.36
C TYR A 37 -4.79 -20.04 8.16
N ALA A 38 -4.73 -20.50 6.92
CA ALA A 38 -3.90 -21.62 6.52
C ALA A 38 -3.19 -21.24 5.23
N ARG A 39 -1.99 -21.77 5.05
CA ARG A 39 -1.25 -21.65 3.80
C ARG A 39 -2.00 -22.40 2.70
N PRO A 40 -2.23 -21.80 1.51
CA PRO A 40 -2.88 -22.51 0.42
C PRO A 40 -2.00 -23.65 -0.12
N ASP A 41 -2.62 -24.79 -0.46
CA ASP A 41 -1.93 -25.99 -0.95
C ASP A 41 -1.13 -25.75 -2.24
N TRP A 42 -1.51 -24.77 -3.06
CA TRP A 42 -0.83 -24.43 -4.30
C TRP A 42 0.45 -23.61 -4.11
N GLN A 43 0.72 -23.09 -2.90
CA GLN A 43 1.81 -22.14 -2.70
C GLN A 43 3.19 -22.79 -2.89
N ASP A 44 3.35 -24.08 -2.55
CA ASP A 44 4.60 -24.82 -2.82
C ASP A 44 4.86 -24.94 -4.31
N ALA A 45 3.83 -25.29 -5.08
CA ALA A 45 3.95 -25.44 -6.52
C ALA A 45 4.32 -24.11 -7.19
N LEU A 46 3.71 -22.99 -6.76
CA LEU A 46 4.04 -21.66 -7.28
C LEU A 46 5.49 -21.27 -6.95
N GLN A 47 5.95 -21.53 -5.72
CA GLN A 47 7.33 -21.21 -5.32
C GLN A 47 8.36 -22.08 -6.04
N ALA A 48 8.00 -23.33 -6.35
CA ALA A 48 8.84 -24.26 -7.12
C ALA A 48 8.82 -23.98 -8.63
N ASP A 49 7.93 -23.11 -9.13
CA ASP A 49 7.82 -22.76 -10.55
C ASP A 49 8.93 -21.77 -10.97
N ASP A 50 10.13 -22.32 -11.14
CA ASP A 50 11.33 -21.56 -11.44
C ASP A 50 11.44 -21.12 -12.91
N ALA A 51 11.85 -19.86 -13.11
CA ALA A 51 11.96 -19.25 -14.42
C ALA A 51 13.02 -19.90 -15.33
N ASN A 52 14.00 -20.65 -14.80
CA ASN A 52 14.99 -21.34 -15.63
C ASN A 52 14.40 -22.52 -16.40
N LYS A 53 13.18 -22.96 -16.07
CA LYS A 53 12.44 -23.97 -16.84
C LYS A 53 11.87 -23.41 -18.15
N LEU A 54 11.80 -22.08 -18.29
CA LEU A 54 11.27 -21.43 -19.48
C LEU A 54 12.24 -21.60 -20.66
N PRO A 55 11.73 -21.81 -21.89
CA PRO A 55 12.56 -21.86 -23.09
C PRO A 55 13.40 -20.59 -23.24
N ARG A 56 14.71 -20.76 -23.43
CA ARG A 56 15.63 -19.66 -23.74
C ARG A 56 15.54 -19.32 -25.24
N PRO A 57 15.65 -18.04 -25.62
CA PRO A 57 15.74 -17.67 -27.03
C PRO A 57 16.97 -18.33 -27.66
N GLN A 58 16.79 -18.91 -28.84
CA GLN A 58 17.85 -19.58 -29.61
C GLN A 58 18.42 -18.67 -30.70
N THR A 59 17.74 -17.56 -31.02
CA THR A 59 18.17 -16.61 -32.05
C THR A 59 18.21 -15.18 -31.52
N SER A 60 18.95 -14.31 -32.23
CA SER A 60 18.99 -12.87 -31.94
C SER A 60 17.63 -12.20 -32.11
N GLU A 61 16.82 -12.67 -33.07
CA GLU A 61 15.48 -12.11 -33.30
C GLU A 61 14.54 -12.45 -32.14
N GLU A 62 14.56 -13.71 -31.67
CA GLU A 62 13.78 -14.11 -30.47
C GLU A 62 14.20 -13.33 -29.22
N LEU A 63 15.50 -13.09 -29.04
CA LEU A 63 16.00 -12.29 -27.92
C LEU A 63 15.52 -10.83 -28.01
N LYS A 64 15.61 -10.24 -29.19
CA LYS A 64 15.12 -8.88 -29.47
C LYS A 64 13.62 -8.77 -29.15
N ASP A 65 12.81 -9.73 -29.60
CA ASP A 65 11.37 -9.76 -29.35
C ASP A 65 11.05 -9.88 -27.86
N GLN A 66 11.79 -10.71 -27.13
CA GLN A 66 11.63 -10.85 -25.67
C GLN A 66 11.98 -9.55 -24.93
N VAL A 67 13.06 -8.88 -25.31
CA VAL A 67 13.45 -7.59 -24.72
C VAL A 67 12.38 -6.54 -24.99
N LEU A 68 11.90 -6.40 -26.23
CA LEU A 68 10.85 -5.45 -26.60
C LEU A 68 9.56 -5.72 -25.82
N LYS A 69 9.19 -6.98 -25.63
CA LYS A 69 8.04 -7.37 -24.81
C LYS A 69 8.18 -6.97 -23.34
N LEU A 70 9.39 -7.10 -22.76
CA LEU A 70 9.65 -6.71 -21.38
C LEU A 70 9.61 -5.19 -21.20
N VAL A 71 10.38 -4.45 -21.99
CA VAL A 71 10.48 -2.98 -21.86
C VAL A 71 9.21 -2.26 -22.27
N GLY A 72 8.41 -2.86 -23.16
CA GLY A 72 7.08 -2.38 -23.54
C GLY A 72 5.97 -2.75 -22.56
N SER A 73 6.24 -3.58 -21.55
CA SER A 73 5.20 -4.00 -20.59
C SER A 73 4.80 -2.83 -19.68
N PRO A 74 3.51 -2.66 -19.34
CA PRO A 74 3.07 -1.60 -18.41
C PRO A 74 3.77 -1.64 -17.03
N ASN A 75 4.22 -2.82 -16.60
CA ASN A 75 4.97 -2.98 -15.36
C ASN A 75 6.33 -2.28 -15.41
N GLN A 76 7.04 -2.36 -16.55
CA GLN A 76 8.37 -1.76 -16.76
C GLN A 76 8.32 -0.39 -17.46
N ALA A 77 7.17 -0.02 -18.04
CA ALA A 77 7.00 1.24 -18.72
C ALA A 77 7.17 2.44 -17.77
N SER A 78 7.59 3.57 -18.35
CA SER A 78 7.76 4.85 -17.65
C SER A 78 6.51 5.22 -16.85
N LYS A 79 6.72 5.58 -15.58
CA LYS A 79 5.65 6.09 -14.70
C LYS A 79 5.46 7.60 -14.82
N GLN A 80 6.19 8.28 -15.71
CA GLN A 80 6.17 9.74 -15.87
C GLN A 80 4.78 10.31 -16.06
N TRP A 81 3.90 9.64 -16.82
CA TRP A 81 2.54 10.12 -17.01
C TRP A 81 1.79 10.28 -15.67
N ILE A 82 1.99 9.34 -14.73
CA ILE A 82 1.37 9.38 -13.39
C ILE A 82 2.00 10.51 -12.56
N THR A 83 3.33 10.60 -12.57
CA THR A 83 4.06 11.45 -11.62
C THR A 83 4.13 12.91 -12.05
N GLN A 84 3.96 13.22 -13.34
CA GLN A 84 3.81 14.59 -13.85
C GLN A 84 2.45 15.22 -13.49
N GLN A 85 1.48 14.45 -12.99
CA GLN A 85 0.19 15.01 -12.55
C GLN A 85 0.29 15.80 -11.23
N TYR A 86 1.44 15.72 -10.54
CA TYR A 86 1.63 16.30 -9.21
C TYR A 86 2.86 17.21 -9.17
N ASP A 87 2.72 18.35 -8.50
CA ASP A 87 3.87 19.15 -8.10
C ASP A 87 4.68 18.39 -7.04
N HIS A 88 6.00 18.43 -7.17
CA HIS A 88 6.94 17.72 -6.30
C HIS A 88 7.99 18.67 -5.68
N PHE A 89 7.82 19.99 -5.79
CA PHE A 89 8.74 21.00 -5.25
C PHE A 89 8.12 21.96 -4.23
N VAL A 90 6.80 21.88 -3.99
CA VAL A 90 6.13 22.61 -2.90
C VAL A 90 6.85 22.41 -1.56
N GLN A 91 6.96 23.49 -0.78
CA GLN A 91 7.75 23.61 0.46
C GLN A 91 9.28 23.60 0.29
N GLY A 92 9.81 23.39 -0.92
CA GLY A 92 11.22 23.60 -1.25
C GLY A 92 12.22 22.68 -0.54
N ASN A 93 11.75 21.62 0.12
CA ASN A 93 12.60 20.65 0.81
C ASN A 93 12.83 19.36 0.01
N THR A 94 12.27 19.23 -1.20
CA THR A 94 12.52 18.07 -2.06
C THR A 94 13.93 18.11 -2.62
N VAL A 95 14.69 17.03 -2.36
CA VAL A 95 16.06 16.85 -2.86
C VAL A 95 16.09 15.81 -3.99
N LEU A 96 15.33 14.72 -3.86
CA LEU A 96 15.16 13.70 -4.91
C LEU A 96 13.67 13.47 -5.15
N ALA A 97 13.28 13.44 -6.42
CA ALA A 97 11.94 13.12 -6.89
C ALA A 97 12.07 12.11 -8.05
N GLN A 98 10.96 11.77 -8.73
CA GLN A 98 11.07 10.95 -9.95
C GLN A 98 12.05 11.58 -10.97
N PRO A 99 12.85 10.77 -11.68
CA PRO A 99 12.79 9.31 -11.81
C PRO A 99 13.69 8.52 -10.86
N GLU A 100 14.16 9.14 -9.77
CA GLU A 100 15.09 8.50 -8.84
C GLU A 100 14.50 7.26 -8.15
N ASP A 101 15.37 6.37 -7.67
CA ASP A 101 14.96 5.10 -7.01
C ASP A 101 14.23 5.32 -5.67
N SER A 102 14.27 6.54 -5.12
CA SER A 102 13.56 6.92 -3.89
C SER A 102 13.27 8.43 -3.86
N GLY A 103 12.28 8.84 -3.07
CA GLY A 103 12.02 10.25 -2.76
C GLY A 103 12.79 10.69 -1.51
N MET A 104 13.40 11.88 -1.54
CA MET A 104 14.16 12.44 -0.42
C MET A 104 13.75 13.89 -0.12
N ILE A 105 13.43 14.15 1.15
CA ILE A 105 13.07 15.47 1.68
C ILE A 105 14.08 15.86 2.78
N ARG A 106 14.43 17.15 2.86
CA ARG A 106 15.30 17.73 3.90
C ARG A 106 14.55 18.13 5.16
#